data_AF-W2GKP9-F1
#
_entry.id   AF-W2GKP9-F1
#
_cell.length_a   1.000
_cell.length_b   1.000
_cell.length_c   1.000
_cell.angle_alpha   90.00
_cell.angle_beta   90.00
_cell.angle_gamma   90.00
#
_symmetry.space_group_name_H-M   'P 1'
#
loop_
_entity.id
_entity.type
_entity.pdbx_description
1 polymer ?
#
loop_
_entity_poly.entity_id
_entity_poly.type
_entity_poly.pdbx_seq_one_letter_code
_entity_poly.pdbx_strand_id
1 'polypeptide(L)' 'SDLEVTEELREAIAAQGIVLKVQGILKHRWNADMRDYELLISWDGLEAIEDS' A
#
# COMPACT_ATOMS: atom_id res chain seq x y z
N SER A 1 -12.15 29.05 -5.84
CA SER A 1 -13.16 28.12 -5.33
C SER A 1 -12.44 27.19 -4.40
N ASP A 2 -12.36 27.56 -3.12
CA ASP A 2 -11.69 26.75 -2.11
C ASP A 2 -12.54 25.50 -1.87
N LEU A 3 -11.93 24.32 -1.99
CA LEU A 3 -12.57 23.10 -1.53
C LEU A 3 -12.68 23.22 0.00
N GLU A 4 -13.91 23.31 0.51
CA GLU A 4 -14.20 23.04 1.92
C GLU A 4 -13.88 21.57 2.19
N VAL A 5 -12.64 21.30 2.56
CA VAL A 5 -12.20 19.96 3.01
C VAL A 5 -12.77 19.77 4.42
N THR A 6 -13.95 19.17 4.49
CA THR A 6 -14.58 18.81 5.77
C THR A 6 -13.89 17.59 6.38
N GLU A 7 -14.09 17.38 7.68
CA GLU A 7 -13.48 16.26 8.39
C GLU A 7 -13.99 14.90 7.88
N GLU A 8 -15.26 14.85 7.47
CA GLU A 8 -15.87 13.65 6.87
C GLU A 8 -15.21 13.29 5.53
N LEU A 9 -14.82 14.29 4.73
CA LEU A 9 -14.09 14.05 3.48
C LEU A 9 -12.68 13.51 3.74
N ARG A 10 -12.02 13.98 4.81
CA ARG A 10 -10.70 13.47 5.22
C ARG A 10 -10.77 12.04 5.72
N GLU A 11 -11.75 11.73 6.58
CA GLU A 11 -11.98 10.37 7.07
C GLU A 11 -12.33 9.42 5.92
N ALA A 12 -13.14 9.87 4.95
CA ALA A 12 -13.47 9.06 3.77
C ALA A 12 -12.25 8.79 2.87
N ILE A 13 -11.37 9.79 2.66
CA ILE A 13 -10.12 9.60 1.91
C ILE A 13 -9.15 8.69 2.68
N ALA A 14 -9.06 8.84 4.01
CA ALA A 14 -8.25 7.95 4.84
C ALA A 14 -8.76 6.51 4.83
N ALA A 15 -10.08 6.32 4.75
CA ALA A 15 -10.72 5.00 4.65
C ALA A 15 -10.60 4.38 3.26
N GLN A 16 -10.51 5.20 2.20
CA GLN A 16 -10.22 4.75 0.85
C GLN A 16 -8.71 4.47 0.74
N GLY A 17 -8.34 3.20 0.96
CA GLY A 17 -6.96 2.76 0.76
C GLY A 17 -6.38 3.22 -0.59
N ILE A 18 -5.06 3.40 -0.64
CA ILE A 18 -4.37 3.91 -1.82
C ILE A 18 -4.10 2.75 -2.78
N VAL A 19 -4.37 2.95 -4.08
CA VAL A 19 -3.92 2.02 -5.13
C VAL A 19 -2.49 2.38 -5.51
N LEU A 20 -1.55 1.50 -5.15
CA LEU A 20 -0.13 1.66 -5.48
C LEU A 20 0.23 0.80 -6.69
N LYS A 21 1.10 1.35 -7.56
CA LYS A 21 1.66 0.61 -8.69
C LYS A 21 2.87 -0.21 -8.20
N VAL A 22 2.88 -1.49 -8.57
CA VAL A 22 4.00 -2.39 -8.28
C VAL A 22 5.17 -2.09 -9.21
N GLN A 23 6.35 -1.85 -8.64
CA GLN A 23 7.61 -1.78 -9.39
C GLN A 23 8.17 -3.19 -9.63
N GLY A 24 8.10 -4.07 -8.64
CA GLY A 24 8.51 -5.47 -8.80
C GLY A 24 8.38 -6.30 -7.53
N ILE A 25 8.33 -7.63 -7.71
CA ILE A 25 8.38 -8.61 -6.61
C ILE A 25 9.85 -8.91 -6.33
N LEU A 26 10.34 -8.57 -5.14
CA LEU A 26 11.74 -8.73 -4.77
C LEU A 26 12.03 -10.10 -4.17
N LYS A 27 11.14 -10.62 -3.34
CA LYS A 27 11.27 -11.92 -2.68
C LYS A 27 9.91 -12.57 -2.46
N HIS A 28 9.94 -13.87 -2.23
CA HIS A 28 8.78 -14.61 -1.75
C HIS A 28 9.23 -15.63 -0.69
N ARG A 29 8.36 -15.93 0.27
CA ARG A 29 8.53 -17.06 1.19
C ARG A 29 7.20 -17.73 1.46
N TRP A 30 7.23 -19.04 1.66
CA TRP A 30 6.07 -19.75 2.19
C TRP A 30 5.96 -19.46 3.69
N ASN A 31 4.83 -18.95 4.14
CA ASN A 31 4.48 -18.84 5.55
C ASN A 31 3.58 -20.02 5.93
N ALA A 32 4.11 -20.95 6.72
CA ALA A 32 3.37 -22.15 7.13
C ALA A 32 2.20 -21.85 8.08
N ASP A 33 2.30 -20.78 8.89
CA ASP A 33 1.24 -20.39 9.83
C ASP A 33 0.03 -19.83 9.09
N MET A 34 0.29 -19.00 8.06
CA MET A 34 -0.76 -18.48 7.16
C MET A 34 -1.21 -19.48 6.10
N ARG A 35 -0.39 -20.53 5.87
CA ARG A 35 -0.56 -21.52 4.81
C ARG A 35 -0.64 -20.86 3.43
N ASP A 36 0.16 -19.82 3.22
CA ASP A 36 0.23 -19.07 1.97
C ASP A 36 1.62 -18.46 1.73
N TYR A 37 1.84 -17.87 0.57
CA TYR A 37 3.05 -17.12 0.23
C TYR A 37 2.96 -15.67 0.69
N GLU A 38 4.01 -15.21 1.36
CA GLU A 38 4.28 -13.79 1.56
C GLU A 38 5.23 -13.32 0.46
N LEU A 39 4.94 -12.13 -0.08
CA LEU A 39 5.75 -11.48 -1.08
C LEU A 39 6.35 -10.21 -0.47
N LEU A 40 7.58 -9.90 -0.83
CA LEU A 40 8.17 -8.57 -0.61
C LEU A 40 8.08 -7.81 -1.93
N ILE A 41 7.33 -6.72 -1.95
CA ILE A 41 7.04 -5.91 -3.12
C ILE A 41 7.79 -4.58 -3.02
N SER A 42 8.35 -4.14 -4.14
CA SER A 42 8.80 -2.77 -4.32
C SER A 42 7.73 -1.96 -5.04
N TRP A 43 7.55 -0.71 -4.62
CA TRP A 43 6.49 0.17 -5.09
C TRP A 43 7.03 1.27 -6.02
N ASP A 44 6.33 1.52 -7.11
CA ASP A 44 6.74 2.51 -8.12
C ASP A 44 6.62 3.92 -7.53
N GLY A 45 7.74 4.65 -7.47
CA GLY A 45 7.80 6.01 -6.95
C GLY A 45 8.00 6.14 -5.43
N LEU A 46 8.18 5.01 -4.73
CA LEU A 46 8.49 4.97 -3.29
C LEU A 46 9.95 4.60 -3.05
N GLU A 47 10.46 4.90 -1.85
CA GLU A 47 11.83 4.54 -1.47
C GLU A 47 11.89 3.06 -1.02
N ALA A 48 13.06 2.43 -1.12
CA ALA A 48 13.22 1.01 -0.74
C ALA A 48 12.90 0.70 0.74
N ILE A 49 12.84 1.72 1.60
CA ILE A 49 12.40 1.56 2.99
C ILE A 49 10.90 1.27 3.10
N GLU A 50 10.13 1.52 2.03
CA GLU A 50 8.68 1.32 1.94
C GLU A 50 8.30 -0.01 1.27
N ASP A 51 9.29 -0.80 0.83
CA ASP A 51 9.06 -2.14 0.30
C ASP A 51 8.32 -3.01 1.33
N SER A 52 7.24 -3.68 0.91
CA SER A 52 6.34 -4.45 1.81
C SER A 52 5.69 -5.67 1.17
#